data_AF-A0A1I1HCN2-F1
#
_entry.id   AF-A0A1I1HCN2-F1
#
_cell.length_a   1.000
_cell.length_b   1.000
_cell.length_c   1.000
_cell.angle_alpha   90.00
_cell.angle_beta   90.00
_cell.angle_gamma   90.00
#
_symmetry.space_group_name_H-M   'P 1'
#
loop_
_entity.id
_entity.type
_entity.pdbx_description
1 polymer ?
#
loop_
_entity_poly.entity_id
_entity_poly.type
_entity_poly.pdbx_seq_one_letter_code
_entity_poly.pdbx_strand_id
1 'polypeptide(L)'
;MKKSFDNNIEKYPIVLIPDRILKNINTGIPESLVLKNFSLKRPEKPYTYPPRRPQKFKTVDYYKFNFFDLGCIVHTILGCLAMSLLSVVLGLMPFLDAFFGIFVILGLFTILTAGIFQGNPLLPRSTKHQREVEISDEEYQANMEKYEDERIIYISKKLEREKKYELDLKNYESRFKKEKNKIAHKIHLEDLRPTKSAIRIFNTNKRGANEIKFLKVLNDRLRNYTFIDKAISNNSYSPDIVLVSPTSGLHIDLEIDEPYTLHDNSPIHYKGCKDSDRNDYFLSHNWCVIRFTERQIVQNSEECCKTIISIIDSLENRIPKFDTFLDGEKSWSYEDAIILADNNYRFSYK
;
A
#
# COMPACT_ATOMS: atom_id res chain seq x y z
N MET A 1 -11.38 34.64 -17.72
CA MET A 1 -12.47 34.47 -16.75
C MET A 1 -12.46 33.03 -16.23
N LYS A 2 -12.60 32.80 -14.93
CA LYS A 2 -12.68 31.43 -14.37
C LYS A 2 -14.08 30.84 -14.57
N LYS A 3 -14.17 29.65 -15.13
CA LYS A 3 -15.40 28.86 -15.28
C LYS A 3 -15.28 27.52 -14.54
N SER A 4 -16.38 27.02 -13.99
CA SER A 4 -16.49 25.66 -13.46
C SER A 4 -16.77 24.66 -14.57
N PHE A 5 -16.43 23.39 -14.36
CA PHE A 5 -16.96 22.30 -15.17
C PHE A 5 -18.38 21.95 -14.69
N ASP A 6 -19.38 22.53 -15.34
CA ASP A 6 -20.81 22.36 -15.01
C ASP A 6 -21.63 21.79 -16.20
N ASN A 7 -20.94 21.38 -17.27
CA ASN A 7 -21.54 20.84 -18.50
C ASN A 7 -22.67 21.72 -19.07
N ASN A 8 -22.55 23.05 -18.93
CA ASN A 8 -23.53 23.99 -19.44
C ASN A 8 -23.42 24.17 -20.97
N ILE A 9 -24.53 23.94 -21.67
CA ILE A 9 -24.62 24.02 -23.14
C ILE A 9 -25.24 25.34 -23.66
N GLU A 10 -25.61 26.28 -22.78
CA GLU A 10 -26.28 27.52 -23.18
C GLU A 10 -25.34 28.55 -23.81
N LYS A 11 -24.03 28.43 -23.56
CA LYS A 11 -23.03 29.36 -24.08
C LYS A 11 -21.74 28.67 -24.47
N TYR A 12 -21.21 29.09 -25.62
CA TYR A 12 -19.87 28.79 -26.07
C TYR A 12 -18.79 29.52 -25.23
N PRO A 13 -17.55 29.01 -25.17
CA PRO A 13 -17.22 27.62 -25.52
C PRO A 13 -17.97 26.65 -24.61
N ILE A 14 -18.53 25.61 -25.23
CA ILE A 14 -19.20 24.51 -24.54
C ILE A 14 -18.11 23.52 -24.13
N VAL A 15 -18.09 23.15 -22.86
CA VAL A 15 -17.11 22.21 -22.31
C VAL A 15 -17.85 21.14 -21.53
N LEU A 16 -17.85 19.92 -22.07
CA LEU A 16 -18.51 18.77 -21.47
C LEU A 16 -17.47 17.75 -21.03
N ILE A 17 -17.54 17.38 -19.75
CA ILE A 17 -16.61 16.45 -19.12
C ILE A 17 -17.39 15.22 -18.66
N PRO A 18 -16.89 13.99 -18.91
CA PRO A 18 -17.50 12.77 -18.40
C PRO A 18 -17.69 12.78 -16.88
N ASP A 19 -18.84 12.29 -16.41
CA ASP A 19 -19.20 12.24 -14.98
C ASP A 19 -18.15 11.54 -14.13
N ARG A 20 -17.52 10.48 -14.67
CA ARG A 20 -16.43 9.76 -14.00
C ARG A 20 -15.26 10.70 -13.65
N ILE A 21 -14.86 11.54 -14.60
CA ILE A 21 -13.76 12.50 -14.41
C ILE A 21 -14.19 13.58 -13.42
N LEU A 22 -15.39 14.14 -13.57
CA LEU A 22 -15.93 15.15 -12.65
C LEU A 22 -16.02 14.66 -11.21
N LYS A 23 -16.47 13.42 -11.02
CA LYS A 23 -16.51 12.78 -9.69
C LYS A 23 -15.13 12.73 -9.07
N ASN A 24 -14.11 12.28 -9.80
CA ASN A 24 -12.74 12.21 -9.29
C ASN A 24 -12.15 13.59 -8.94
N ILE A 25 -12.47 14.62 -9.73
CA ILE A 25 -12.06 15.99 -9.44
C ILE A 25 -12.73 16.51 -8.16
N ASN A 26 -14.03 16.24 -7.99
CA ASN A 26 -14.82 16.79 -6.89
C ASN A 26 -14.62 16.02 -5.57
N THR A 27 -14.54 14.69 -5.61
CA THR A 27 -14.47 13.84 -4.41
C THR A 27 -13.05 13.36 -4.09
N GLY A 28 -12.10 13.54 -5.01
CA GLY A 28 -10.77 12.98 -4.92
C GLY A 28 -10.74 11.45 -5.16
N ILE A 29 -9.53 10.89 -5.10
CA ILE A 29 -9.30 9.45 -5.26
C ILE A 29 -9.54 8.73 -3.92
N PRO A 30 -10.30 7.61 -3.90
CA PRO A 30 -10.54 6.84 -2.68
C PRO A 30 -9.25 6.41 -1.99
N GLU A 31 -9.18 6.59 -0.67
CA GLU A 31 -7.97 6.30 0.11
C GLU A 31 -7.58 4.82 0.05
N SER A 32 -8.56 3.90 0.05
CA SER A 32 -8.32 2.47 -0.09
C SER A 32 -7.55 2.11 -1.37
N LEU A 33 -7.83 2.79 -2.48
CA LEU A 33 -7.16 2.58 -3.76
C LEU A 33 -5.71 3.10 -3.73
N VAL A 34 -5.48 4.21 -3.03
CA VAL A 34 -4.13 4.77 -2.82
C VAL A 34 -3.31 3.85 -1.93
N LEU A 35 -3.89 3.36 -0.82
CA LEU A 35 -3.21 2.47 0.13
C LEU A 35 -2.84 1.11 -0.47
N LYS A 36 -3.65 0.56 -1.39
CA LYS A 36 -3.32 -0.68 -2.11
C LYS A 36 -2.00 -0.58 -2.89
N ASN A 37 -1.66 0.60 -3.37
CA ASN A 37 -0.44 0.87 -4.16
C ASN A 37 0.70 1.44 -3.32
N PHE A 38 0.55 1.44 -1.99
CA PHE A 38 1.44 2.13 -1.07
C PHE A 38 2.41 1.15 -0.40
N SER A 39 3.72 1.42 -0.48
CA SER A 39 4.78 0.49 -0.05
C SER A 39 5.63 0.96 1.14
N LEU A 40 5.37 2.15 1.68
CA LEU A 40 6.20 2.72 2.75
C LEU A 40 5.89 2.08 4.11
N LYS A 41 6.89 1.43 4.71
CA LYS A 41 6.78 0.85 6.06
C LYS A 41 6.87 1.93 7.13
N ARG A 42 5.96 1.87 8.10
CA ARG A 42 5.98 2.76 9.27
C ARG A 42 7.12 2.35 10.21
N PRO A 43 7.88 3.30 10.78
CA PRO A 43 8.86 2.99 11.82
C PRO A 43 8.21 2.31 13.03
N GLU A 44 8.87 1.27 13.54
CA GLU A 44 8.45 0.58 14.76
C GLU A 44 9.03 1.26 16.00
N LYS A 45 8.24 1.33 17.06
CA LYS A 45 8.72 1.90 18.33
C LYS A 45 9.74 0.94 18.94
N PRO A 46 10.98 1.38 19.21
CA PRO A 46 11.99 0.51 19.78
C PRO A 46 11.60 0.09 21.20
N TYR A 47 11.53 -1.22 21.45
CA TYR A 47 11.33 -1.75 22.80
C TYR A 47 12.67 -2.03 23.47
N THR A 48 12.79 -1.68 24.75
CA THR A 48 14.01 -1.93 25.55
C THR A 48 13.66 -2.54 26.89
N TYR A 49 14.34 -3.64 27.23
CA TYR A 49 14.20 -4.27 28.53
C TYR A 49 14.94 -3.47 29.59
N PRO A 50 14.30 -3.09 30.70
CA PRO A 50 14.98 -2.45 31.81
C PRO A 50 15.95 -3.44 32.50
N PRO A 51 17.03 -2.94 33.13
CA PRO A 51 17.89 -3.79 33.94
C PRO A 51 17.08 -4.42 35.07
N ARG A 52 17.41 -5.67 35.42
CA ARG A 52 16.73 -6.38 36.50
C ARG A 52 17.27 -5.91 37.84
N ARG A 53 16.38 -5.57 38.75
CA ARG A 53 16.76 -5.21 40.12
C ARG A 53 17.42 -6.41 40.81
N PRO A 54 18.55 -6.24 41.52
CA PRO A 54 19.17 -7.30 42.30
C PRO A 54 18.22 -7.89 43.34
N GLN A 55 18.29 -9.20 43.52
CA GLN A 55 17.55 -9.93 44.55
C GLN A 55 18.47 -10.21 45.75
N LYS A 56 17.91 -10.27 46.95
CA LYS A 56 18.65 -10.66 48.18
C LYS A 56 18.98 -12.15 48.27
N PHE A 57 18.51 -12.94 47.31
CA PHE A 57 18.75 -14.38 47.28
C PHE A 57 19.42 -14.72 45.95
N LYS A 58 20.40 -15.63 46.00
CA LYS A 58 20.99 -16.24 44.81
C LYS A 58 20.76 -17.74 44.83
N THR A 59 20.48 -18.29 43.65
CA THR A 59 20.40 -19.73 43.48
C THR A 59 21.80 -20.31 43.44
N VAL A 60 22.07 -21.26 44.33
CA VAL A 60 23.35 -21.96 44.39
C VAL A 60 23.10 -23.44 44.15
N ASP A 61 23.90 -24.00 43.25
CA ASP A 61 23.92 -25.43 43.01
C ASP A 61 24.62 -26.12 44.18
N TYR A 62 23.99 -27.18 44.69
CA TYR A 62 24.62 -28.06 45.67
C TYR A 62 24.35 -29.52 45.30
N TYR A 63 25.28 -30.39 45.69
CA TYR A 63 25.20 -31.81 45.42
C TYR A 63 24.72 -32.52 46.68
N LYS A 64 23.58 -33.21 46.59
CA LYS A 64 23.11 -34.09 47.66
C LYS A 64 23.64 -35.49 47.37
N PHE A 65 24.44 -36.01 48.28
CA PHE A 65 24.90 -37.39 48.23
C PHE A 65 23.87 -38.27 48.93
N ASN A 66 23.21 -39.14 48.17
CA ASN A 66 22.27 -40.09 48.75
C ASN A 66 23.05 -41.34 49.16
N PHE A 67 23.27 -41.52 50.46
CA PHE A 67 23.93 -42.70 51.05
C PHE A 67 22.97 -43.91 51.22
N PHE A 68 21.81 -43.89 50.55
CA PHE A 68 20.67 -44.76 50.85
C PHE A 68 20.93 -46.27 50.63
N ASP A 69 21.99 -46.63 49.90
CA ASP A 69 22.29 -48.04 49.61
C ASP A 69 23.24 -48.73 50.62
N LEU A 70 23.79 -48.02 51.61
CA LEU A 70 24.59 -48.69 52.67
C LEU A 70 23.73 -49.58 53.58
N GLY A 71 22.45 -49.29 53.74
CA GLY A 71 21.54 -50.07 54.58
C GLY A 71 21.45 -51.52 54.11
N CYS A 72 21.26 -51.74 52.81
CA CYS A 72 21.18 -53.08 52.22
C CYS A 72 22.48 -53.87 52.39
N ILE A 73 23.63 -53.20 52.23
CA ILE A 73 24.96 -53.82 52.42
C ILE A 73 25.15 -54.23 53.89
N VAL A 74 24.84 -53.34 54.83
CA VAL A 74 24.96 -53.62 56.27
C VAL A 74 24.04 -54.78 56.70
N HIS A 75 22.79 -54.81 56.22
CA HIS A 75 21.85 -55.89 56.52
C HIS A 75 22.29 -57.22 55.88
N THR A 76 22.88 -57.19 54.69
CA THR A 76 23.42 -58.39 54.04
C THR A 76 24.61 -58.96 54.81
N ILE A 77 25.54 -58.09 55.25
CA ILE A 77 26.69 -58.51 56.08
C ILE A 77 26.22 -59.11 57.42
N LEU A 78 25.28 -58.45 58.11
CA LEU A 78 24.69 -58.95 59.35
C LEU A 78 23.97 -60.30 59.15
N GLY A 79 23.22 -60.44 58.05
CA GLY A 79 22.55 -61.70 57.70
C GLY A 79 23.54 -62.83 57.43
N CYS A 80 24.61 -62.57 56.67
CA CYS A 80 25.68 -63.54 56.43
C CYS A 80 26.39 -63.97 57.72
N LEU A 81 26.67 -63.01 58.63
CA LEU A 81 27.27 -63.31 59.93
C LEU A 81 26.33 -64.17 60.80
N ALA A 82 25.05 -63.85 60.86
CA ALA A 82 24.06 -64.62 61.64
C ALA A 82 23.92 -66.05 61.12
N MET A 83 23.86 -66.23 59.80
CA MET A 83 23.79 -67.56 59.17
C MET A 83 25.06 -68.38 59.38
N SER A 84 26.23 -67.71 59.36
CA SER A 84 27.51 -68.36 59.65
C SER A 84 27.62 -68.79 61.12
N LEU A 85 27.06 -68.02 62.04
CA LEU A 85 26.98 -68.39 63.45
C LEU A 85 26.04 -69.59 63.66
N LEU A 86 24.88 -69.59 62.98
CA LEU A 86 23.91 -70.67 63.06
C LEU A 86 24.46 -71.99 62.49
N SER A 87 25.25 -71.93 61.43
CA SER A 87 25.86 -73.11 60.83
C SER A 87 26.93 -73.75 61.73
N VAL A 88 27.66 -72.95 62.53
CA VAL A 88 28.56 -73.46 63.57
C VAL A 88 27.80 -74.19 64.68
N VAL A 89 26.63 -73.68 65.08
CA VAL A 89 25.78 -74.31 66.10
C VAL A 89 25.18 -75.65 65.61
N LEU A 90 24.75 -75.70 64.34
CA LEU A 90 24.13 -76.90 63.75
C LEU A 90 25.16 -77.95 63.25
N GLY A 91 26.39 -77.54 62.94
CA GLY A 91 27.49 -78.42 62.51
C GLY A 91 28.02 -79.37 63.59
N LEU A 92 27.51 -79.30 64.82
CA LEU A 92 27.77 -80.28 65.88
C LEU A 92 26.99 -81.61 65.68
N MET A 93 26.13 -81.69 64.67
CA MET A 93 25.35 -82.90 64.33
C MET A 93 26.02 -83.64 63.15
N PRO A 94 26.49 -84.90 63.32
CA PRO A 94 27.31 -85.62 62.32
C PRO A 94 26.57 -86.05 61.03
N PHE A 95 25.34 -85.61 60.78
CA PHE A 95 24.53 -85.97 59.61
C PHE A 95 24.38 -84.85 58.56
N LEU A 96 25.04 -83.68 58.73
CA LEU A 96 24.77 -82.47 57.92
C LEU A 96 25.95 -81.94 57.08
N ASP A 97 27.07 -82.66 56.97
CA ASP A 97 28.27 -82.18 56.24
C ASP A 97 28.02 -81.90 54.74
N ALA A 98 27.06 -82.60 54.11
CA ALA A 98 26.72 -82.39 52.70
C ALA A 98 26.00 -81.06 52.43
N PHE A 99 25.34 -80.47 53.45
CA PHE A 99 24.56 -79.24 53.27
C PHE A 99 25.39 -77.97 53.52
N PHE A 100 26.46 -78.05 54.33
CA PHE A 100 27.29 -76.90 54.66
C PHE A 100 27.93 -76.27 53.41
N GLY A 101 28.43 -77.09 52.50
CA GLY A 101 28.98 -76.62 51.21
C GLY A 101 27.94 -75.88 50.35
N ILE A 102 26.69 -76.34 50.35
CA ILE A 102 25.60 -75.72 49.57
C ILE A 102 25.27 -74.33 50.14
N PHE A 103 25.22 -74.16 51.46
CA PHE A 103 24.95 -72.85 52.07
C PHE A 103 26.08 -71.84 51.84
N VAL A 104 27.34 -72.26 51.87
CA VAL A 104 28.48 -71.38 51.55
C VAL A 104 28.43 -70.94 50.08
N ILE A 105 28.13 -71.86 49.16
CA ILE A 105 28.01 -71.54 47.73
C ILE A 105 26.82 -70.62 47.48
N LEU A 106 25.65 -70.86 48.11
CA LEU A 106 24.49 -69.97 48.01
C LEU A 106 24.77 -68.59 48.62
N GLY A 107 25.51 -68.52 49.73
CA GLY A 107 25.93 -67.26 50.35
C GLY A 107 26.91 -66.47 49.48
N LEU A 108 27.88 -67.14 48.85
CA LEU A 108 28.78 -66.50 47.91
C LEU A 108 28.04 -66.05 46.63
N PHE A 109 27.07 -66.85 46.16
CA PHE A 109 26.25 -66.51 45.00
C PHE A 109 25.31 -65.32 45.27
N THR A 110 24.72 -65.20 46.45
CA THR A 110 23.92 -64.03 46.82
C THR A 110 24.78 -62.77 46.95
N ILE A 111 26.00 -62.86 47.50
CA ILE A 111 26.94 -61.74 47.53
C ILE A 111 27.35 -61.32 46.11
N LEU A 112 27.66 -62.28 45.23
CA LEU A 112 28.07 -62.01 43.85
C LEU A 112 26.92 -61.39 43.03
N THR A 113 25.71 -61.94 43.14
CA THR A 113 24.52 -61.43 42.43
C THR A 113 24.08 -60.08 42.95
N ALA A 114 24.19 -59.80 44.26
CA ALA A 114 23.96 -58.47 44.81
C ALA A 114 24.96 -57.44 44.26
N GLY A 115 26.23 -57.81 44.09
CA GLY A 115 27.25 -56.96 43.48
C GLY A 115 26.99 -56.66 41.98
N ILE A 116 26.46 -57.64 41.24
CA ILE A 116 26.19 -57.51 39.79
C ILE A 116 24.87 -56.76 39.53
N PHE A 117 23.78 -57.07 40.25
CA PHE A 117 22.47 -56.44 40.00
C PHE A 117 22.36 -54.99 40.49
N GLN A 118 23.18 -54.57 41.47
CA GLN A 118 23.12 -53.19 42.00
C GLN A 118 24.07 -52.20 41.32
N GLY A 119 24.93 -52.66 40.39
CA GLY A 119 25.80 -51.79 39.59
C GLY A 119 26.71 -50.90 40.42
N ASN A 120 27.91 -51.39 40.78
CA ASN A 120 28.96 -50.63 41.49
C ASN A 120 28.43 -49.71 42.62
N PRO A 121 27.91 -50.29 43.73
CA PRO A 121 27.36 -49.54 44.87
C PRO A 121 28.39 -48.71 45.65
N LEU A 122 29.66 -48.68 45.22
CA LEU A 122 30.76 -47.98 45.90
C LEU A 122 30.96 -46.53 45.45
N LEU A 123 30.29 -46.07 44.38
CA LEU A 123 30.36 -44.67 43.95
C LEU A 123 29.07 -43.95 44.35
N PRO A 124 29.13 -42.96 45.26
CA PRO A 124 27.93 -42.24 45.69
C PRO A 124 27.33 -41.51 44.49
N ARG A 125 26.07 -41.80 44.17
CA ARG A 125 25.30 -41.04 43.17
C ARG A 125 24.99 -39.67 43.78
N SER A 126 25.57 -38.62 43.21
CA SER A 126 25.20 -37.24 43.54
C SER A 126 24.05 -36.79 42.64
N THR A 127 23.05 -36.15 43.24
CA THR A 127 22.01 -35.44 42.50
C THR A 127 22.22 -33.94 42.66
N LYS A 128 22.20 -33.22 41.54
CA LYS A 128 22.31 -31.76 41.52
C LYS A 128 20.99 -31.16 41.98
N HIS A 129 21.03 -30.35 43.03
CA HIS A 129 19.90 -29.59 43.54
C HIS A 129 20.19 -28.10 43.55
N GLN A 130 19.14 -27.30 43.52
CA GLN A 130 19.21 -25.85 43.61
C GLN A 130 18.57 -25.41 44.92
N ARG A 131 19.23 -24.49 45.63
CA ARG A 131 18.65 -23.80 46.78
C ARG A 131 18.89 -22.30 46.66
N GLU A 132 17.99 -21.53 47.23
CA GLU A 132 18.18 -20.11 47.42
C GLU A 132 19.00 -19.86 48.68
N VAL A 133 20.02 -19.03 48.57
CA VAL A 133 20.86 -18.58 49.68
C VAL A 133 20.86 -17.08 49.70
N GLU A 134 20.69 -16.50 50.89
CA GLU A 134 20.78 -15.06 51.09
C GLU A 134 22.21 -14.57 50.83
N ILE A 135 22.36 -13.47 50.09
CA ILE A 135 23.65 -12.84 49.84
C ILE A 135 24.03 -11.89 50.99
N SER A 136 25.33 -11.66 51.19
CA SER A 136 25.77 -10.71 52.23
C SER A 136 25.29 -9.30 51.91
N ASP A 137 25.16 -8.47 52.95
CA ASP A 137 24.79 -7.07 52.77
C ASP A 137 25.82 -6.33 51.89
N GLU A 138 27.13 -6.62 52.00
CA GLU A 138 28.13 -5.99 51.12
C GLU A 138 27.94 -6.42 49.65
N GLU A 139 27.70 -7.72 49.40
CA GLU A 139 27.43 -8.23 48.05
C GLU A 139 26.14 -7.61 47.46
N TYR A 140 25.11 -7.44 48.29
CA TYR A 140 23.87 -6.78 47.90
C TYR A 140 24.08 -5.30 47.57
N GLN A 141 24.82 -4.56 48.39
CA GLN A 141 25.11 -3.13 48.15
C GLN A 141 25.92 -2.93 46.87
N ALA A 142 26.96 -3.74 46.64
CA ALA A 142 27.74 -3.68 45.40
C ALA A 142 26.88 -3.99 44.16
N ASN A 143 25.97 -4.97 44.24
CA ASN A 143 25.03 -5.27 43.17
C ASN A 143 24.02 -4.13 42.93
N MET A 144 23.61 -3.43 43.99
CA MET A 144 22.72 -2.27 43.91
C MET A 144 23.39 -1.07 43.23
N GLU A 145 24.66 -0.79 43.55
CA GLU A 145 25.44 0.27 42.90
C GLU A 145 25.58 0.00 41.40
N LYS A 146 25.97 -1.22 41.03
CA LYS A 146 26.02 -1.66 39.63
C LYS A 146 24.67 -1.52 38.91
N TYR A 147 23.58 -1.85 39.59
CA TYR A 147 22.22 -1.70 39.04
C TYR A 147 21.87 -0.23 38.75
N GLU A 148 22.24 0.71 39.63
CA GLU A 148 21.99 2.13 39.40
C GLU A 148 22.79 2.66 38.21
N ASP A 149 24.05 2.26 38.06
CA ASP A 149 24.87 2.60 36.88
C ASP A 149 24.23 2.06 35.57
N GLU A 150 23.84 0.79 35.57
CA GLU A 150 23.14 0.17 34.43
C GLU A 150 21.80 0.87 34.14
N ARG A 151 21.08 1.30 35.18
CA ARG A 151 19.80 2.02 35.06
C ARG A 151 19.99 3.41 34.46
N ILE A 152 21.01 4.15 34.86
CA ILE A 152 21.33 5.47 34.28
C ILE A 152 21.64 5.32 32.78
N ILE A 153 22.47 4.35 32.42
CA ILE A 153 22.81 4.04 31.02
C ILE A 153 21.57 3.60 30.23
N TYR A 154 20.69 2.80 30.84
CA TYR A 154 19.43 2.41 30.23
C TYR A 154 18.53 3.61 29.91
N ILE A 155 18.37 4.53 30.86
CA ILE A 155 17.54 5.74 30.71
C ILE A 155 18.08 6.62 29.59
N SER A 156 19.39 6.89 29.55
CA SER A 156 19.99 7.72 28.50
C SER A 156 19.81 7.11 27.11
N LYS A 157 20.10 5.81 26.94
CA LYS A 157 19.89 5.08 25.68
C LYS A 157 18.42 5.02 25.27
N LYS A 158 17.50 4.88 26.22
CA LYS A 158 16.06 4.91 25.94
C LYS A 158 15.65 6.27 25.39
N LEU A 159 16.08 7.35 26.02
CA LEU A 159 15.77 8.72 25.59
C LEU A 159 16.33 9.02 24.18
N GLU A 160 17.56 8.61 23.89
CA GLU A 160 18.14 8.75 22.54
C GLU A 160 17.35 8.00 21.47
N ARG A 161 16.92 6.77 21.76
CA ARG A 161 16.10 5.96 20.85
C ARG A 161 14.71 6.56 20.64
N GLU A 162 14.11 7.11 21.68
CA GLU A 162 12.82 7.81 21.58
C GLU A 162 12.93 9.06 20.70
N LYS A 163 13.96 9.90 20.90
CA LYS A 163 14.24 11.05 20.03
C LYS A 163 14.47 10.65 18.58
N LYS A 164 15.22 9.57 18.34
CA LYS A 164 15.44 9.04 16.99
C LYS A 164 14.13 8.55 16.36
N TYR A 165 13.32 7.82 17.11
CA TYR A 165 12.01 7.33 16.65
C TYR A 165 11.07 8.48 16.26
N GLU A 166 11.01 9.55 17.06
CA GLU A 166 10.20 10.73 16.75
C GLU A 166 10.65 11.42 15.45
N LEU A 167 11.96 11.55 15.24
CA LEU A 167 12.53 12.09 14.02
C LEU A 167 12.19 11.20 12.80
N ASP A 168 12.35 9.89 12.95
CA ASP A 168 12.01 8.91 11.91
C ASP A 168 10.51 8.92 11.57
N LEU A 169 9.64 9.05 12.58
CA LEU A 169 8.20 9.14 12.41
C LEU A 169 7.80 10.42 11.66
N LYS A 170 8.37 11.58 12.03
CA LYS A 170 8.13 12.85 11.33
C LYS A 170 8.58 12.79 9.86
N ASN A 171 9.75 12.20 9.61
CA ASN A 171 10.25 11.98 8.25
C ASN A 171 9.35 11.02 7.45
N TYR A 172 8.88 9.95 8.09
CA TYR A 172 7.92 9.03 7.51
C TYR A 172 6.62 9.73 7.13
N GLU A 173 6.00 10.52 8.01
CA GLU A 173 4.75 11.23 7.74
C GLU A 173 4.86 12.20 6.55
N SER A 174 5.98 12.93 6.46
CA SER A 174 6.26 13.82 5.33
C SER A 174 6.37 13.05 4.01
N ARG A 175 7.14 11.96 4.01
CA ARG A 175 7.26 11.06 2.85
C ARG A 175 5.93 10.42 2.50
N PHE A 176 5.17 10.01 3.51
CA PHE A 176 3.86 9.38 3.36
C PHE A 176 2.90 10.29 2.61
N LYS A 177 2.78 11.56 3.05
CA LYS A 177 1.94 12.54 2.38
C LYS A 177 2.36 12.78 0.92
N LYS A 178 3.66 12.88 0.66
CA LYS A 178 4.21 13.09 -0.69
C LYS A 178 3.92 11.91 -1.62
N GLU A 179 4.20 10.68 -1.17
CA GLU A 179 3.95 9.47 -1.96
C GLU A 179 2.45 9.21 -2.15
N LYS A 180 1.63 9.46 -1.12
CA LYS A 180 0.16 9.39 -1.22
C LYS A 180 -0.36 10.30 -2.34
N ASN A 181 0.11 11.56 -2.38
CA ASN A 181 -0.28 12.51 -3.40
C ASN A 181 0.18 12.10 -4.81
N LYS A 182 1.41 11.57 -4.94
CA LYS A 182 1.92 11.06 -6.22
C LYS A 182 1.10 9.89 -6.75
N ILE A 183 0.79 8.91 -5.90
CA ILE A 183 -0.02 7.75 -6.27
C ILE A 183 -1.42 8.20 -6.67
N ALA A 184 -2.04 9.08 -5.87
CA ALA A 184 -3.35 9.63 -6.20
C ALA A 184 -3.32 10.38 -7.54
N HIS A 185 -2.28 11.18 -7.81
CA HIS A 185 -2.13 11.87 -9.10
C HIS A 185 -1.98 10.88 -10.25
N LYS A 186 -1.15 9.84 -10.10
CA LYS A 186 -0.97 8.80 -11.11
C LYS A 186 -2.29 8.08 -11.44
N ILE A 187 -3.04 7.67 -10.40
CA ILE A 187 -4.35 7.03 -10.58
C ILE A 187 -5.30 7.96 -11.35
N HIS A 188 -5.31 9.26 -10.99
CA HIS A 188 -6.14 10.24 -11.67
C HIS A 188 -5.81 10.37 -13.16
N LEU A 189 -4.53 10.46 -13.53
CA LEU A 189 -4.13 10.51 -14.94
C LEU A 189 -4.57 9.26 -15.71
N GLU A 190 -4.52 8.09 -15.09
CA GLU A 190 -5.01 6.85 -15.70
C GLU A 190 -6.55 6.88 -15.88
N ASP A 191 -7.29 7.50 -14.96
CA ASP A 191 -8.75 7.65 -15.05
C ASP A 191 -9.20 8.64 -16.16
N LEU A 192 -8.31 9.50 -16.65
CA LEU A 192 -8.58 10.40 -17.78
C LEU A 192 -8.55 9.67 -19.13
N ARG A 193 -8.01 8.44 -19.20
CA ARG A 193 -7.93 7.70 -20.46
C ARG A 193 -9.31 7.30 -20.97
N PRO A 194 -9.52 7.28 -22.30
CA PRO A 194 -10.79 6.86 -22.85
C PRO A 194 -10.98 5.35 -22.65
N THR A 195 -12.23 4.91 -22.72
CA THR A 195 -12.55 3.47 -22.80
C THR A 195 -12.25 2.90 -24.20
N LYS A 196 -12.34 3.75 -25.24
CA LYS A 196 -11.94 3.45 -26.61
C LYS A 196 -11.08 4.57 -27.15
N SER A 197 -9.86 4.24 -27.55
CA SER A 197 -8.92 5.19 -28.15
C SER A 197 -9.34 5.59 -29.56
N ALA A 198 -8.87 6.76 -29.99
CA ALA A 198 -9.09 7.26 -31.33
C ALA A 198 -8.42 6.36 -32.39
N ILE A 199 -9.18 5.92 -33.38
CA ILE A 199 -8.68 5.20 -34.57
C ILE A 199 -8.69 6.12 -35.79
N ARG A 200 -7.80 5.86 -36.75
CA ARG A 200 -7.83 6.55 -38.04
C ARG A 200 -9.03 6.09 -38.85
N ILE A 201 -9.79 7.02 -39.43
CA ILE A 201 -10.92 6.75 -40.31
C ILE A 201 -10.53 6.96 -41.78
N PHE A 202 -11.19 6.21 -42.67
CA PHE A 202 -10.89 6.23 -44.11
C PHE A 202 -11.80 7.18 -44.90
N ASN A 203 -13.03 7.40 -44.42
CA ASN A 203 -13.94 8.38 -45.00
C ASN A 203 -13.73 9.71 -44.28
N THR A 204 -12.99 10.61 -44.92
CA THR A 204 -12.69 11.93 -44.36
C THR A 204 -13.68 12.95 -44.89
N ASN A 205 -14.29 13.72 -43.99
CA ASN A 205 -15.11 14.86 -44.40
C ASN A 205 -14.22 15.93 -45.05
N LYS A 206 -14.77 16.63 -46.04
CA LYS A 206 -14.10 17.81 -46.59
C LYS A 206 -14.07 18.89 -45.52
N ARG A 207 -12.87 19.39 -45.22
CA ARG A 207 -12.66 20.43 -44.21
C ARG A 207 -12.93 21.81 -44.76
N GLY A 208 -13.58 22.65 -43.97
CA GLY A 208 -13.73 24.08 -44.24
C GLY A 208 -12.40 24.83 -44.23
N ALA A 209 -12.34 25.97 -44.92
CA ALA A 209 -11.15 26.82 -44.95
C ALA A 209 -10.75 27.34 -43.55
N ASN A 210 -11.75 27.61 -42.70
CA ASN A 210 -11.54 28.10 -41.33
C ASN A 210 -11.02 26.99 -40.40
N GLU A 211 -11.51 25.75 -40.54
CA GLU A 211 -10.94 24.59 -39.84
C GLU A 211 -9.46 24.40 -40.17
N ILE A 212 -9.08 24.50 -41.45
CA ILE A 212 -7.67 24.35 -41.89
C ILE A 212 -6.79 25.44 -41.28
N LYS A 213 -7.28 26.70 -41.25
CA LYS A 213 -6.56 27.81 -40.61
C LYS A 213 -6.37 27.55 -39.12
N PHE A 214 -7.41 27.12 -38.42
CA PHE A 214 -7.31 26.85 -36.98
C PHE A 214 -6.43 25.64 -36.67
N LEU A 215 -6.51 24.59 -37.49
CA LEU A 215 -5.63 23.43 -37.39
C LEU A 215 -4.14 23.82 -37.46
N LYS A 216 -3.79 24.84 -38.26
CA LYS A 216 -2.43 25.38 -38.29
C LYS A 216 -2.06 26.01 -36.94
N VAL A 217 -2.93 26.85 -36.37
CA VAL A 217 -2.71 27.47 -35.04
C VAL A 217 -2.58 26.40 -33.95
N LEU A 218 -3.45 25.39 -33.96
CA LEU A 218 -3.37 24.24 -33.05
C LEU A 218 -2.06 23.47 -33.23
N ASN A 219 -1.61 23.22 -34.46
CA ASN A 219 -0.35 22.52 -34.70
C ASN A 219 0.89 23.34 -34.28
N ASP A 220 0.78 24.65 -34.18
CA ASP A 220 1.87 25.51 -33.69
C ASP A 220 1.93 25.52 -32.14
N ARG A 221 0.79 25.37 -31.46
CA ARG A 221 0.68 25.42 -29.98
C ARG A 221 0.61 24.04 -29.30
N LEU A 222 -0.04 23.10 -29.96
CA LEU A 222 -0.52 21.81 -29.45
C LEU A 222 -0.22 20.67 -30.43
N ARG A 223 0.91 20.74 -31.17
CA ARG A 223 1.30 19.76 -32.19
C ARG A 223 1.15 18.31 -31.75
N ASN A 224 1.67 17.99 -30.57
CA ASN A 224 1.71 16.62 -30.06
C ASN A 224 0.35 16.14 -29.52
N TYR A 225 -0.62 17.05 -29.45
CA TYR A 225 -1.99 16.74 -29.03
C TYR A 225 -2.91 16.55 -30.23
N THR A 226 -2.62 17.20 -31.36
CA THR A 226 -3.60 17.42 -32.42
C THR A 226 -3.61 16.30 -33.45
N PHE A 227 -4.77 15.72 -33.70
CA PHE A 227 -4.99 14.67 -34.68
C PHE A 227 -6.21 14.99 -35.55
N ILE A 228 -6.10 14.64 -36.82
CA ILE A 228 -7.18 14.72 -37.80
C ILE A 228 -7.53 13.33 -38.32
N ASP A 229 -8.71 13.20 -38.92
CA ASP A 229 -9.19 11.94 -39.50
C ASP A 229 -9.16 10.80 -38.48
N LYS A 230 -9.55 11.12 -37.23
CA LYS A 230 -9.68 10.15 -36.16
C LYS A 230 -11.06 10.20 -35.53
N ALA A 231 -11.58 9.05 -35.16
CA ALA A 231 -12.84 8.91 -34.43
C ALA A 231 -12.78 7.70 -33.49
N ILE A 232 -13.85 7.45 -32.73
CA ILE A 232 -13.95 6.25 -31.88
C ILE A 232 -14.08 4.97 -32.74
N SER A 233 -14.80 5.04 -33.86
CA SER A 233 -14.94 3.93 -34.81
C SER A 233 -15.22 4.43 -36.23
N ASN A 234 -15.11 3.55 -37.24
CA ASN A 234 -15.31 3.93 -38.66
C ASN A 234 -16.74 4.40 -38.99
N ASN A 235 -17.74 4.00 -38.19
CA ASN A 235 -19.15 4.31 -38.42
C ASN A 235 -19.75 5.16 -37.29
N SER A 236 -18.91 5.85 -36.51
CA SER A 236 -19.37 6.78 -35.46
C SER A 236 -19.37 8.22 -35.95
N TYR A 237 -19.82 9.14 -35.07
CA TYR A 237 -19.58 10.56 -35.24
C TYR A 237 -18.11 10.84 -35.49
N SER A 238 -17.83 11.71 -36.46
CA SER A 238 -16.48 12.20 -36.75
C SER A 238 -16.28 13.55 -36.07
N PRO A 239 -15.28 13.68 -35.21
CA PRO A 239 -14.74 14.96 -34.77
C PRO A 239 -14.23 15.81 -35.93
N ASP A 240 -14.31 17.13 -35.81
CA ASP A 240 -13.54 18.02 -36.68
C ASP A 240 -12.05 17.85 -36.41
N ILE A 241 -11.70 17.88 -35.12
CA ILE A 241 -10.34 17.71 -34.60
C ILE A 241 -10.39 16.83 -33.36
N VAL A 242 -9.43 15.91 -33.23
CA VAL A 242 -9.22 15.14 -32.01
C VAL A 242 -7.98 15.66 -31.29
N LEU A 243 -8.13 15.99 -30.01
CA LEU A 243 -6.97 16.23 -29.15
C LEU A 243 -6.71 15.02 -28.26
N VAL A 244 -5.47 14.58 -28.17
CA VAL A 244 -5.04 13.52 -27.25
C VAL A 244 -3.87 14.03 -26.41
N SER A 245 -4.05 14.12 -25.09
CA SER A 245 -2.92 14.48 -24.22
C SER A 245 -1.87 13.37 -24.22
N PRO A 246 -0.60 13.68 -24.53
CA PRO A 246 0.50 12.72 -24.42
C PRO A 246 0.81 12.35 -22.97
N THR A 247 0.44 13.19 -21.99
CA THR A 247 0.72 12.99 -20.57
C THR A 247 -0.29 12.04 -19.93
N SER A 248 -1.58 12.30 -20.12
CA SER A 248 -2.66 11.54 -19.49
C SER A 248 -3.31 10.51 -20.41
N GLY A 249 -3.20 10.68 -21.73
CA GLY A 249 -4.03 9.97 -22.69
C GLY A 249 -5.47 10.49 -22.73
N LEU A 250 -5.77 11.65 -22.12
CA LEU A 250 -7.07 12.32 -22.21
C LEU A 250 -7.44 12.55 -23.68
N HIS A 251 -8.64 12.12 -24.08
CA HIS A 251 -9.17 12.38 -25.41
C HIS A 251 -10.23 13.47 -25.38
N ILE A 252 -10.17 14.37 -26.36
CA ILE A 252 -11.11 15.47 -26.52
C ILE A 252 -11.61 15.47 -27.96
N ASP A 253 -12.93 15.46 -28.11
CA ASP A 253 -13.66 15.85 -29.32
C ASP A 253 -13.69 17.38 -29.38
N LEU A 254 -13.03 17.97 -30.38
CA LEU A 254 -12.96 19.42 -30.58
C LEU A 254 -13.76 19.80 -31.83
N GLU A 255 -14.82 20.56 -31.61
CA GLU A 255 -15.79 20.94 -32.63
C GLU A 255 -15.79 22.44 -32.92
N ILE A 256 -16.03 22.76 -34.18
CA ILE A 256 -16.15 24.11 -34.70
C ILE A 256 -17.57 24.26 -35.23
N ASP A 257 -18.46 24.73 -34.37
CA ASP A 257 -19.88 24.80 -34.67
C ASP A 257 -20.19 25.99 -35.57
N GLU A 258 -20.89 25.72 -36.66
CA GLU A 258 -21.40 26.74 -37.58
C GLU A 258 -22.92 26.82 -37.51
N PRO A 259 -23.53 28.01 -37.57
CA PRO A 259 -24.98 28.12 -37.42
C PRO A 259 -25.75 27.47 -38.58
N TYR A 260 -25.18 27.48 -39.79
CA TYR A 260 -25.81 26.96 -41.01
C TYR A 260 -24.76 26.47 -42.03
N THR A 261 -25.15 25.61 -42.98
CA THR A 261 -24.30 25.09 -44.06
C THR A 261 -23.96 26.16 -45.11
N LEU A 262 -22.75 26.11 -45.69
CA LEU A 262 -22.39 27.02 -46.79
C LEU A 262 -23.07 26.71 -48.14
N HIS A 263 -23.53 25.48 -48.35
CA HIS A 263 -24.05 25.04 -49.64
C HIS A 263 -25.51 25.48 -49.87
N ASP A 264 -26.36 25.26 -48.87
CA ASP A 264 -27.81 25.46 -48.96
C ASP A 264 -28.38 26.33 -47.83
N ASN A 265 -27.52 26.91 -46.98
CA ASN A 265 -27.92 27.80 -45.88
C ASN A 265 -28.85 27.16 -44.83
N SER A 266 -28.84 25.82 -44.76
CA SER A 266 -29.65 25.05 -43.81
C SER A 266 -29.05 25.13 -42.39
N PRO A 267 -29.85 25.39 -41.34
CA PRO A 267 -29.39 25.31 -39.95
C PRO A 267 -28.83 23.93 -39.59
N ILE A 268 -27.68 23.88 -38.90
CA ILE A 268 -27.01 22.61 -38.55
C ILE A 268 -26.72 22.45 -37.05
N HIS A 269 -26.11 23.45 -36.42
CA HIS A 269 -25.78 23.43 -35.00
C HIS A 269 -26.69 24.41 -34.27
N TYR A 270 -27.70 23.88 -33.60
CA TYR A 270 -28.66 24.66 -32.82
C TYR A 270 -29.23 23.83 -31.67
N LYS A 271 -29.81 24.51 -30.68
CA LYS A 271 -30.43 23.85 -29.52
C LYS A 271 -31.56 22.92 -29.96
N GLY A 272 -31.47 21.65 -29.57
CA GLY A 272 -32.45 20.61 -29.90
C GLY A 272 -32.11 19.80 -31.16
N CYS A 273 -30.97 20.04 -31.81
CA CYS A 273 -30.47 19.18 -32.88
C CYS A 273 -29.80 17.89 -32.31
N LYS A 274 -29.28 17.05 -33.22
CA LYS A 274 -28.63 15.76 -32.89
C LYS A 274 -27.26 15.89 -32.21
N ASP A 275 -26.80 17.10 -31.89
CA ASP A 275 -25.56 17.33 -31.16
C ASP A 275 -25.57 16.72 -29.75
N SER A 276 -26.75 16.60 -29.13
CA SER A 276 -26.90 15.93 -27.82
C SER A 276 -26.50 14.46 -27.87
N ASP A 277 -27.06 13.68 -28.81
CA ASP A 277 -26.71 12.27 -29.03
C ASP A 277 -25.21 12.09 -29.31
N ARG A 278 -24.63 13.01 -30.08
CA ARG A 278 -23.20 13.04 -30.41
C ARG A 278 -22.35 13.27 -29.16
N ASN A 279 -22.68 14.29 -28.37
CA ASN A 279 -21.97 14.60 -27.13
C ASN A 279 -22.04 13.41 -26.16
N ASP A 280 -23.22 12.83 -25.97
CA ASP A 280 -23.42 11.68 -25.08
C ASP A 280 -22.62 10.46 -25.53
N TYR A 281 -22.50 10.24 -26.84
CA TYR A 281 -21.67 9.18 -27.39
C TYR A 281 -20.19 9.34 -26.99
N PHE A 282 -19.60 10.54 -27.13
CA PHE A 282 -18.22 10.80 -26.73
C PHE A 282 -18.03 10.71 -25.21
N LEU A 283 -18.94 11.33 -24.44
CA LEU A 283 -18.90 11.31 -22.97
C LEU A 283 -18.97 9.88 -22.41
N SER A 284 -19.82 9.02 -22.98
CA SER A 284 -19.94 7.60 -22.59
C SER A 284 -18.65 6.82 -22.81
N HIS A 285 -17.80 7.26 -23.74
CA HIS A 285 -16.50 6.66 -24.02
C HIS A 285 -15.35 7.31 -23.23
N ASN A 286 -15.68 8.19 -22.29
CA ASN A 286 -14.74 8.97 -21.48
C ASN A 286 -13.88 9.93 -22.33
N TRP A 287 -14.46 10.48 -23.40
CA TRP A 287 -13.91 11.61 -24.15
C TRP A 287 -14.57 12.90 -23.63
N CYS A 288 -13.79 13.95 -23.46
CA CYS A 288 -14.34 15.28 -23.23
C CYS A 288 -14.80 15.88 -24.57
N VAL A 289 -15.74 16.82 -24.51
CA VAL A 289 -16.18 17.58 -25.69
C VAL A 289 -15.89 19.05 -25.44
N ILE A 290 -15.24 19.70 -26.39
CA ILE A 290 -15.05 21.14 -26.43
C ILE A 290 -15.62 21.65 -27.74
N ARG A 291 -16.55 22.60 -27.68
CA ARG A 291 -17.13 23.22 -28.87
C ARG A 291 -16.91 24.71 -28.84
N PHE A 292 -16.46 25.26 -29.96
CA PHE A 292 -16.37 26.71 -30.20
C PHE A 292 -17.31 27.07 -31.34
N THR A 293 -17.78 28.32 -31.38
CA THR A 293 -18.40 28.81 -32.61
C THR A 293 -17.33 29.04 -33.67
N GLU A 294 -17.68 28.91 -34.95
CA GLU A 294 -16.78 29.28 -36.06
C GLU A 294 -16.27 30.72 -35.91
N ARG A 295 -17.11 31.64 -35.41
CA ARG A 295 -16.74 33.03 -35.15
C ARG A 295 -15.62 33.14 -34.11
N GLN A 296 -15.73 32.43 -32.97
CA GLN A 296 -14.67 32.41 -31.96
C GLN A 296 -13.35 31.90 -32.54
N ILE A 297 -13.41 30.85 -33.36
CA ILE A 297 -12.24 30.29 -34.02
C ILE A 297 -11.60 31.29 -34.98
N VAL A 298 -12.39 31.93 -35.84
CA VAL A 298 -11.87 32.86 -36.86
C VAL A 298 -11.27 34.10 -36.21
N GLN A 299 -11.97 34.71 -35.25
CA GLN A 299 -11.58 36.00 -34.68
C GLN A 299 -10.58 35.88 -33.52
N ASN A 300 -10.58 34.76 -32.79
CA ASN A 300 -9.85 34.62 -31.52
C ASN A 300 -9.17 33.24 -31.39
N SER A 301 -8.58 32.73 -32.48
CA SER A 301 -7.94 31.40 -32.53
C SER A 301 -6.90 31.16 -31.42
N GLU A 302 -6.07 32.15 -31.10
CA GLU A 302 -5.06 32.04 -30.04
C GLU A 302 -5.70 31.90 -28.64
N GLU A 303 -6.77 32.64 -28.38
CA GLU A 303 -7.54 32.60 -27.14
C GLU A 303 -8.31 31.27 -27.00
N CYS A 304 -8.75 30.70 -28.13
CA CYS A 304 -9.28 29.34 -28.18
C CYS A 304 -8.21 28.33 -27.74
N CYS A 305 -6.98 28.42 -28.29
CA CYS A 305 -5.87 27.56 -27.87
C CYS A 305 -5.52 27.72 -26.38
N LYS A 306 -5.45 28.95 -25.86
CA LYS A 306 -5.21 29.21 -24.42
C LYS A 306 -6.31 28.59 -23.56
N THR A 307 -7.57 28.66 -24.00
CA THR A 307 -8.71 28.07 -23.29
C THR A 307 -8.60 26.53 -23.28
N ILE A 308 -8.27 25.91 -24.42
CA ILE A 308 -8.04 24.45 -24.50
C ILE A 308 -6.92 24.01 -23.56
N ILE A 309 -5.77 24.70 -23.57
CA ILE A 309 -4.64 24.42 -22.68
C ILE A 309 -5.08 24.49 -21.21
N SER A 310 -5.79 25.57 -20.83
CA SER A 310 -6.27 25.72 -19.46
C SER A 310 -7.23 24.61 -19.04
N ILE A 311 -8.09 24.13 -19.95
CA ILE A 311 -8.98 22.99 -19.70
C ILE A 311 -8.17 21.71 -19.46
N ILE A 312 -7.23 21.39 -20.35
CA ILE A 312 -6.37 20.20 -20.22
C ILE A 312 -5.60 20.25 -18.91
N ASP A 313 -4.92 21.36 -18.62
CA ASP A 313 -4.14 21.54 -17.40
C ASP A 313 -5.01 21.38 -16.15
N SER A 314 -6.22 21.93 -16.17
CA SER A 314 -7.16 21.84 -15.04
C SER A 314 -7.61 20.40 -14.82
N LEU A 315 -7.93 19.67 -15.89
CA LEU A 315 -8.33 18.27 -15.82
C LEU A 315 -7.18 17.40 -15.31
N GLU A 316 -5.97 17.55 -15.83
CA GLU A 316 -4.80 16.75 -15.41
C GLU A 316 -4.41 17.02 -13.95
N ASN A 317 -4.55 18.25 -13.48
CA ASN A 317 -4.21 18.65 -12.11
C ASN A 317 -5.37 18.57 -11.10
N ARG A 318 -6.54 18.05 -11.50
CA ARG A 318 -7.77 17.99 -10.68
C ARG A 318 -8.23 19.35 -10.15
N ILE A 319 -8.13 20.38 -10.97
CA ILE A 319 -8.65 21.71 -10.66
C ILE A 319 -10.09 21.76 -11.19
N PRO A 320 -11.11 22.04 -10.34
CA PRO A 320 -12.53 21.99 -10.75
C PRO A 320 -12.97 23.19 -11.62
N LYS A 321 -12.01 24.03 -12.02
CA LYS A 321 -12.22 25.26 -12.75
C LYS A 321 -11.12 25.44 -13.77
N PHE A 322 -11.44 26.07 -14.88
CA PHE A 322 -10.51 26.44 -15.93
C PHE A 322 -10.65 27.93 -16.27
N ASP A 323 -9.63 28.50 -16.88
CA ASP A 323 -9.65 29.86 -17.40
C ASP A 323 -10.11 29.84 -18.87
N THR A 324 -11.14 30.62 -19.17
CA THR A 324 -11.51 30.98 -20.54
C THR A 324 -10.98 32.35 -20.89
N PHE A 325 -10.46 32.48 -22.11
CA PHE A 325 -9.89 33.71 -22.66
C PHE A 325 -10.78 34.32 -23.74
N LEU A 326 -12.02 33.82 -23.84
CA LEU A 326 -13.00 34.21 -24.84
C LEU A 326 -14.24 34.78 -24.16
N ASP A 327 -14.90 35.69 -24.86
CA ASP A 327 -16.26 36.07 -24.51
C ASP A 327 -17.22 34.93 -24.83
N GLY A 328 -18.21 34.76 -23.95
CA GLY A 328 -19.20 33.70 -24.11
C GLY A 328 -20.25 34.07 -25.15
N GLU A 329 -20.44 33.23 -26.15
CA GLU A 329 -21.48 33.40 -27.16
C GLU A 329 -22.68 32.53 -26.83
N LYS A 330 -23.91 33.01 -27.04
CA LYS A 330 -25.10 32.20 -26.79
C LYS A 330 -25.20 31.10 -27.84
N SER A 331 -25.62 29.91 -27.42
CA SER A 331 -25.98 28.84 -28.33
C SER A 331 -27.22 29.23 -29.13
N TRP A 332 -27.20 28.94 -30.43
CA TRP A 332 -28.26 29.34 -31.36
C TRP A 332 -29.53 28.50 -31.17
N SER A 333 -30.70 29.14 -31.27
CA SER A 333 -31.95 28.44 -31.62
C SER A 333 -31.99 28.14 -33.11
N TYR A 334 -32.96 27.33 -33.53
CA TYR A 334 -33.19 27.07 -34.96
C TYR A 334 -33.50 28.38 -35.71
N GLU A 335 -34.33 29.24 -35.10
CA GLU A 335 -34.71 30.54 -35.65
C GLU A 335 -33.52 31.50 -35.74
N ASP A 336 -32.65 31.52 -34.72
CA ASP A 336 -31.41 32.31 -34.77
C ASP A 336 -30.56 31.88 -35.96
N ALA A 337 -30.40 30.58 -36.19
CA ALA A 337 -29.60 30.06 -37.30
C ALA A 337 -30.15 30.47 -38.67
N ILE A 338 -31.48 30.49 -38.86
CA ILE A 338 -32.12 30.99 -40.08
C ILE A 338 -31.80 32.48 -40.27
N ILE A 339 -31.98 33.29 -39.23
CA ILE A 339 -31.71 34.75 -39.31
C ILE A 339 -30.23 35.00 -39.65
N LEU A 340 -29.31 34.23 -39.07
CA LEU A 340 -27.88 34.34 -39.38
C LEU A 340 -27.58 33.94 -40.83
N ALA A 341 -28.29 32.94 -41.36
CA ALA A 341 -28.17 32.51 -42.74
C ALA A 341 -28.64 33.59 -43.73
N ASP A 342 -29.83 34.15 -43.50
CA ASP A 342 -30.42 35.22 -44.33
C ASP A 342 -29.51 36.46 -44.39
N ASN A 343 -28.84 36.77 -43.27
CA ASN A 343 -27.92 37.90 -43.17
C ASN A 343 -26.50 37.59 -43.66
N ASN A 344 -26.24 36.40 -44.20
CA ASN A 344 -24.90 35.98 -44.62
C ASN A 344 -23.85 36.16 -43.50
N TYR A 345 -24.25 35.88 -42.25
CA TYR A 345 -23.48 36.23 -41.05
C TYR A 345 -22.06 35.66 -41.05
N ARG A 346 -21.87 34.44 -41.57
CA ARG A 346 -20.54 33.79 -41.65
C ARG A 346 -19.53 34.59 -42.47
N PHE A 347 -19.98 35.42 -43.42
CA PHE A 347 -19.09 36.28 -44.23
C PHE A 347 -18.72 37.60 -43.54
N SER A 348 -19.33 37.90 -42.39
CA SER A 348 -19.03 39.11 -41.61
C SER A 348 -17.83 38.94 -40.67
N TYR A 349 -17.34 37.71 -40.50
CA TYR A 349 -16.18 37.43 -39.66
C TYR A 349 -14.96 38.14 -40.26
N LYS A 350 -14.17 38.77 -39.39
CA LYS A 350 -13.01 39.58 -39.77
C LYS A 350 -11.73 38.93 -39.33
#